data_AF-A0A4P5X8J8-F1
#
_entry.id   AF-A0A4P5X8J8-F1
#
_cell.length_a   1.000
_cell.length_b   1.000
_cell.length_c   1.000
_cell.angle_alpha   90.00
_cell.angle_beta   90.00
_cell.angle_gamma   90.00
#
_symmetry.space_group_name_H-M   'P 1'
#
loop_
_entity.id
_entity.type
_entity.pdbx_description
1 polymer ?
#
loop_
_entity_poly.entity_id
_entity_poly.type
_entity_poly.pdbx_seq_one_letter_code
_entity_poly.pdbx_strand_id
1 'polypeptide(L)'
;MPENRDELNLEDTTRTLREKVGEIKDAPSSEPPEIPALLQTPVRRPASMMGKTPGVVAGLGELGKSLAIGLDFLFTSAAGGAVGYLFDRWKGSFPLGTVIGAGVGFIVGTFRLLKRLNKSK
;
A
#
# COMPACT_ATOMS: atom_id res chain seq x y z
N MET A 1 47.26 6.27 31.43
CA MET A 1 46.45 6.52 32.63
C MET A 1 46.06 8.01 32.65
N PRO A 2 44.91 8.38 32.06
CA PRO A 2 44.09 9.52 32.50
C PRO A 2 42.69 9.00 32.91
N GLU A 3 42.36 8.98 34.19
CA GLU A 3 41.70 10.04 34.97
C GLU A 3 40.28 10.37 34.50
N ASN A 4 39.36 9.71 35.21
CA ASN A 4 37.91 9.83 35.20
C ASN A 4 37.51 11.14 35.90
N ARG A 5 36.87 12.09 35.19
CA ARG A 5 36.31 13.34 35.76
C ARG A 5 35.06 13.83 35.03
N ASP A 6 34.08 12.95 34.85
CA ASP A 6 32.74 13.36 34.42
C ASP A 6 31.71 13.12 35.54
N GLU A 7 32.00 13.63 36.75
CA GLU A 7 30.94 13.87 37.73
C GLU A 7 30.21 15.16 37.34
N LEU A 8 29.30 15.01 36.38
CA LEU A 8 28.29 15.99 36.04
C LEU A 8 27.50 16.36 37.31
N ASN A 9 27.75 17.56 37.82
CA ASN A 9 27.16 18.09 39.03
C ASN A 9 25.65 18.34 38.79
N LEU A 10 24.82 17.36 39.14
CA LEU A 10 23.36 17.39 38.99
C LEU A 10 22.69 18.61 39.66
N GLU A 11 23.37 19.24 40.62
CA GLU A 11 22.85 20.41 41.33
C GLU A 11 22.80 21.68 40.47
N ASP A 12 23.68 21.82 39.48
CA ASP A 12 23.67 22.98 38.56
C ASP A 12 22.56 22.88 37.51
N THR A 13 22.22 21.65 37.11
CA THR A 13 21.13 21.39 36.15
C THR A 13 19.76 21.67 36.77
N THR A 14 19.60 21.40 38.07
CA THR A 14 18.34 21.66 38.77
C THR A 14 18.12 23.14 39.09
N ARG A 15 19.19 23.92 39.29
CA ARG A 15 19.08 25.39 39.44
C ARG A 15 18.68 26.10 38.15
N THR A 16 19.29 25.74 37.02
CA THR A 16 18.97 26.33 35.71
C THR A 16 17.54 26.03 35.25
N LEU A 17 17.01 24.84 35.56
CA LEU A 17 15.60 24.52 35.28
C LEU A 17 14.64 25.31 36.18
N ARG A 18 14.98 25.52 37.46
CA ARG A 18 14.13 26.29 38.38
C ARG A 18 14.07 27.77 38.01
N GLU A 19 15.17 28.35 37.54
CA GLU A 19 15.21 29.73 37.03
C GLU A 19 14.31 29.89 35.80
N LYS A 20 14.42 28.98 34.81
CA LYS A 20 13.55 28.99 33.62
C LYS A 20 12.06 28.81 33.91
N VAL A 21 11.71 28.07 34.96
CA VAL A 21 10.30 27.89 35.36
C VAL A 21 9.73 29.13 36.04
N GLY A 22 10.57 29.94 36.70
CA GLY A 22 10.16 31.23 37.27
C GLY A 22 9.78 32.26 36.19
N GLU A 23 10.47 32.24 35.05
CA GLU A 23 10.30 33.20 33.95
C GLU A 23 9.02 32.97 33.13
N ILE A 24 8.38 31.78 33.22
CA ILE A 24 7.12 31.49 32.50
C ILE A 24 5.89 32.09 33.22
N LYS A 25 6.06 32.58 34.46
CA LYS A 25 4.94 33.04 35.29
C LYS A 25 4.39 34.43 34.90
N ASP A 26 5.10 35.17 34.04
CA ASP A 26 4.73 36.53 33.63
C ASP A 26 4.23 36.62 32.17
N ALA A 27 3.76 35.51 31.59
CA ALA A 27 3.12 35.56 30.28
C ALA A 27 1.83 36.40 30.34
N PRO A 28 1.65 37.41 29.45
CA PRO A 28 0.43 38.20 29.41
C PRO A 28 -0.75 37.28 29.12
N SER A 29 -1.77 37.34 29.99
CA SER A 29 -3.04 36.61 29.86
C SER A 29 -3.62 36.85 28.46
N SER A 30 -3.40 35.89 27.58
CA SER A 30 -3.90 35.92 26.21
C SER A 30 -5.37 35.52 26.31
N GLU A 31 -6.27 36.48 26.18
CA GLU A 31 -7.69 36.19 26.03
C GLU A 31 -7.87 35.11 24.95
N PRO A 32 -8.68 34.07 25.20
CA PRO A 32 -8.85 32.97 24.25
C PRO A 32 -9.28 33.54 22.89
N PRO A 33 -8.62 33.17 21.78
CA PRO A 33 -8.99 33.67 20.47
C PRO A 33 -10.45 33.32 20.19
N GLU A 34 -11.25 34.32 19.86
CA GLU A 34 -12.65 34.12 19.50
C GLU A 34 -12.73 33.15 18.32
N ILE A 35 -13.46 32.05 18.53
CA ILE A 35 -13.62 31.02 17.50
C ILE A 35 -14.29 31.67 16.29
N PRO A 36 -13.66 31.65 15.10
CA PRO A 36 -14.21 32.29 13.90
C PRO A 36 -15.63 31.79 13.64
N ALA A 37 -16.56 32.71 13.31
CA ALA A 37 -17.97 32.40 13.06
C ALA A 37 -18.22 31.30 12.00
N LEU A 38 -17.22 31.03 11.15
CA LEU A 38 -17.20 29.94 10.18
C LEU A 38 -17.27 28.54 10.81
N LEU A 39 -16.90 28.36 12.08
CA LEU A 39 -17.01 27.09 12.80
C LEU A 39 -18.30 26.96 13.63
N GLN A 40 -19.07 28.04 13.76
CA GLN A 40 -20.32 28.05 14.53
C GLN A 40 -21.51 27.57 13.68
N THR A 41 -21.38 27.61 12.34
CA THR A 41 -22.41 27.05 11.47
C THR A 41 -22.21 25.54 11.33
N PRO A 42 -23.18 24.71 11.76
CA PRO A 42 -23.09 23.28 11.54
C PRO A 42 -23.07 23.04 10.03
N VAL A 43 -21.95 22.52 9.54
CA VAL A 43 -21.81 22.10 8.14
C VAL A 43 -22.94 21.13 7.84
N ARG A 44 -23.85 21.51 6.93
CA ARG A 44 -24.89 20.61 6.41
C ARG A 44 -24.21 19.44 5.71
N ARG A 45 -23.98 18.36 6.44
CA ARG A 45 -23.56 17.09 5.84
C ARG A 45 -24.75 16.59 5.02
N PRO A 46 -24.60 16.32 3.71
CA PRO A 46 -25.65 15.66 2.96
C PRO A 46 -25.99 14.35 3.66
N ALA A 47 -27.28 14.11 3.92
CA ALA A 47 -27.78 12.93 4.63
C ALA A 47 -27.57 11.60 3.86
N SER A 48 -26.67 11.55 2.88
CA SER A 48 -26.46 10.42 1.98
C SER A 48 -25.31 9.49 2.35
N MET A 49 -24.58 9.72 3.44
CA MET A 49 -23.50 8.81 3.90
C MET A 49 -23.90 7.90 5.06
N MET A 50 -25.19 7.58 5.19
CA MET A 50 -25.66 6.57 6.14
C MET A 50 -26.60 5.59 5.46
N GLY A 51 -26.16 5.06 4.32
CA GLY A 51 -26.77 3.93 3.66
C GLY A 51 -25.66 3.03 3.15
N LYS A 52 -25.52 1.83 3.77
CA LYS A 52 -24.71 0.67 3.36
C LYS A 52 -23.52 1.00 2.46
N THR A 53 -22.28 0.96 2.94
CA THR A 53 -21.06 1.05 2.10
C THR A 53 -21.09 0.00 0.97
N PRO A 54 -21.58 0.30 -0.26
CA PRO A 54 -21.72 -0.71 -1.30
C PRO A 54 -20.42 -0.82 -2.12
N GLY A 55 -19.55 0.19 -2.03
CA GLY A 55 -18.37 0.34 -2.88
C GLY A 55 -17.20 -0.56 -2.50
N VAL A 56 -17.01 -0.90 -1.21
CA VAL A 56 -15.87 -1.73 -0.79
C VAL A 56 -16.07 -3.18 -1.23
N VAL A 57 -17.29 -3.72 -1.07
CA VAL A 57 -17.60 -5.11 -1.48
C VAL A 57 -17.67 -5.23 -3.01
N ALA A 58 -18.19 -4.21 -3.70
CA ALA A 58 -18.20 -4.16 -5.16
C ALA A 58 -16.77 -4.09 -5.74
N GLY A 59 -15.90 -3.24 -5.19
CA GLY A 59 -14.50 -3.13 -5.62
C GLY A 59 -13.70 -4.40 -5.37
N LEU A 60 -13.97 -5.13 -4.28
CA LEU A 60 -13.33 -6.41 -4.00
C LEU A 60 -13.74 -7.50 -5.01
N GLY A 61 -14.99 -7.47 -5.48
CA GLY A 61 -15.48 -8.37 -6.53
C GLY A 61 -14.80 -8.14 -7.88
N GLU A 62 -14.62 -6.88 -8.28
CA GLU A 62 -13.90 -6.52 -9.52
C GLU A 62 -12.41 -6.83 -9.44
N LEU A 63 -11.79 -6.62 -8.27
CA LEU A 63 -10.42 -7.02 -8.01
C LEU A 63 -10.26 -8.55 -8.09
N GLY A 64 -11.16 -9.31 -7.47
CA GLY A 64 -11.16 -10.77 -7.56
C GLY A 64 -11.34 -11.27 -8.99
N LYS A 65 -12.22 -10.64 -9.77
CA LYS A 65 -12.45 -10.97 -11.19
C LYS A 65 -11.20 -10.70 -12.03
N SER A 66 -10.56 -9.53 -11.86
CA SER A 66 -9.34 -9.20 -12.60
C SER A 66 -8.15 -10.08 -12.21
N LEU A 67 -8.00 -10.38 -10.92
CA LEU A 67 -6.99 -11.32 -10.41
C LEU A 67 -7.19 -12.73 -10.98
N ALA A 68 -8.42 -13.24 -10.98
CA ALA A 68 -8.72 -14.56 -11.54
C ALA A 68 -8.39 -14.64 -13.04
N ILE A 69 -8.65 -13.56 -13.79
CA ILE A 69 -8.30 -13.46 -15.20
C ILE A 69 -6.77 -13.43 -15.39
N GLY A 70 -6.05 -12.66 -14.58
CA GLY A 70 -4.58 -12.60 -14.61
C GLY A 70 -3.94 -13.94 -14.26
N LEU A 71 -4.46 -14.64 -13.24
CA LEU A 71 -3.99 -15.97 -12.85
C LEU A 71 -4.26 -17.01 -13.93
N ASP A 72 -5.43 -17.00 -14.58
CA ASP A 72 -5.74 -17.90 -15.70
C ASP A 72 -4.73 -17.74 -16.84
N PHE A 73 -4.37 -16.49 -17.16
CA PHE A 73 -3.35 -16.17 -18.16
C PHE A 73 -1.95 -16.66 -17.74
N LEU A 74 -1.57 -16.40 -16.48
CA LEU A 74 -0.27 -16.81 -15.94
C LEU A 74 -0.14 -18.34 -15.96
N PHE A 75 -1.13 -19.06 -15.45
CA PHE A 75 -1.11 -20.53 -15.43
C PHE A 75 -1.12 -21.13 -16.84
N THR A 76 -1.87 -20.54 -17.77
CA THR A 76 -1.87 -21.01 -19.17
C THR A 76 -0.49 -20.83 -19.82
N SER A 77 0.14 -19.68 -19.60
CA SER A 77 1.48 -19.38 -20.15
C SER A 77 2.55 -20.26 -19.52
N ALA A 78 2.51 -20.40 -18.18
CA ALA A 78 3.42 -21.25 -17.42
C ALA A 78 3.26 -22.72 -17.79
N ALA A 79 2.04 -23.21 -18.00
CA ALA A 79 1.79 -24.58 -18.45
C ALA A 79 2.40 -24.84 -19.83
N GLY A 80 2.25 -23.89 -20.78
CA GLY A 80 2.89 -23.99 -22.09
C GLY A 80 4.42 -24.08 -21.99
N GLY A 81 5.03 -23.21 -21.16
CA GLY A 81 6.47 -23.26 -20.89
C GLY A 81 6.91 -24.56 -20.22
N ALA A 82 6.15 -25.06 -19.25
CA ALA A 82 6.46 -26.31 -18.55
C ALA A 82 6.39 -27.53 -19.46
N VAL A 83 5.40 -27.59 -20.36
CA VAL A 83 5.29 -28.64 -21.39
C VAL A 83 6.49 -28.56 -22.34
N GLY A 84 6.84 -27.34 -22.78
CA GLY A 84 8.01 -27.11 -23.62
C GLY A 84 9.32 -27.55 -22.95
N TYR A 85 9.50 -27.23 -21.68
CA TYR A 85 10.64 -27.65 -20.88
C TYR A 85 10.71 -29.17 -20.71
N LEU A 86 9.57 -29.82 -20.44
CA LEU A 86 9.54 -31.27 -20.30
C LEU A 86 9.92 -31.95 -21.62
N PHE A 87 9.49 -31.40 -22.75
CA PHE A 87 9.86 -31.87 -24.08
C PHE A 87 11.37 -31.73 -24.35
N ASP A 88 11.96 -30.58 -24.00
CA ASP A 88 13.41 -30.36 -24.14
C ASP A 88 14.21 -31.31 -23.25
N ARG A 89 13.75 -31.53 -22.01
CA ARG A 89 14.35 -32.46 -21.05
C ARG A 89 14.36 -33.89 -21.59
N TRP A 90 13.28 -34.31 -22.24
CA TRP A 90 13.16 -35.64 -22.84
C TRP A 90 14.04 -35.83 -24.08
N LYS A 91 14.18 -34.80 -24.91
CA LYS A 91 15.02 -34.86 -26.11
C LYS A 91 16.50 -34.55 -25.86
N GLY A 92 16.88 -34.13 -24.64
CA GLY A 92 18.23 -33.65 -24.35
C GLY A 92 18.68 -32.51 -25.26
N SER A 93 17.73 -31.77 -25.84
CA SER A 93 17.97 -30.75 -26.86
C SER A 93 18.20 -29.38 -26.23
N PHE A 94 18.71 -28.44 -27.05
CA PHE A 94 18.66 -27.01 -26.73
C PHE A 94 17.25 -26.59 -26.29
N PRO A 95 17.10 -25.54 -25.45
CA PRO A 95 15.84 -25.11 -24.83
C PRO A 95 14.81 -24.50 -25.82
N LEU A 96 14.76 -25.01 -27.05
CA LEU A 96 13.87 -24.56 -28.11
C LEU A 96 12.40 -24.89 -27.80
N GLY A 97 12.11 -26.08 -27.29
CA GLY A 97 10.77 -26.50 -26.92
C GLY A 97 10.20 -25.65 -25.80
N THR A 98 11.02 -25.22 -24.85
CA THR A 98 10.64 -24.30 -23.77
C THR A 98 10.25 -22.94 -24.33
N VAL A 99 11.06 -22.39 -25.25
CA VAL A 99 10.77 -21.09 -25.90
C VAL A 99 9.50 -21.18 -26.74
N ILE A 100 9.36 -22.23 -27.56
CA ILE A 100 8.17 -22.44 -28.38
C ILE A 100 6.94 -22.67 -27.49
N GLY A 101 7.05 -23.52 -26.47
CA GLY A 101 5.98 -23.84 -25.54
C GLY A 101 5.52 -22.61 -24.74
N ALA A 102 6.44 -21.79 -24.26
CA ALA A 102 6.13 -20.52 -23.60
C ALA A 102 5.46 -19.55 -24.58
N GLY A 103 5.97 -19.43 -25.81
CA GLY A 103 5.36 -18.60 -26.86
C GLY A 103 3.94 -19.04 -27.20
N VAL A 104 3.71 -20.33 -27.39
CA VAL A 104 2.37 -20.89 -27.64
C VAL A 104 1.45 -20.66 -26.43
N GLY A 105 1.92 -20.92 -25.21
CA GLY A 105 1.17 -20.67 -23.99
C GLY A 105 0.75 -19.20 -23.85
N PHE A 106 1.66 -18.28 -24.17
CA PHE A 106 1.41 -16.85 -24.17
C PHE A 106 0.36 -16.44 -25.22
N ILE A 107 0.46 -16.94 -26.46
CA ILE A 107 -0.50 -16.66 -27.53
C ILE A 107 -1.89 -17.18 -27.14
N VAL A 108 -1.98 -18.43 -26.67
CA VAL A 108 -3.25 -19.04 -26.25
C VAL A 108 -3.85 -18.30 -25.06
N GLY A 109 -3.02 -17.95 -24.07
CA GLY A 109 -3.44 -17.15 -22.92
C GLY A 109 -3.98 -15.79 -23.35
N THR A 110 -3.30 -15.10 -24.26
CA THR A 110 -3.71 -13.80 -24.80
C THR A 110 -5.05 -13.92 -25.54
N PHE A 111 -5.21 -14.96 -26.37
CA PHE A 111 -6.45 -15.19 -27.10
C PHE A 111 -7.63 -15.47 -26.15
N ARG A 112 -7.41 -16.24 -25.08
CA ARG A 112 -8.41 -16.47 -24.02
C ARG A 112 -8.76 -15.19 -23.28
N LEU A 113 -7.77 -14.36 -22.98
CA LEU A 113 -7.96 -13.06 -22.32
C LEU A 113 -8.82 -12.14 -23.18
N LEU A 114 -8.46 -11.95 -24.45
CA LEU A 114 -9.23 -11.13 -25.40
C LEU A 114 -10.66 -11.64 -25.55
N LYS A 115 -10.84 -12.96 -25.67
CA LYS A 115 -12.17 -13.57 -25.77
C LYS A 115 -13.03 -13.29 -24.52
N ARG A 116 -12.45 -13.35 -23.32
CA ARG A 116 -13.16 -13.04 -22.07
C ARG A 116 -13.52 -11.56 -21.97
N LEU A 117 -12.61 -10.67 -22.38
CA LEU A 117 -12.85 -9.23 -22.39
C LEU A 117 -13.97 -8.85 -23.37
N ASN A 118 -13.97 -9.43 -24.57
CA ASN A 118 -14.98 -9.13 -25.58
C ASN A 118 -16.39 -9.66 -25.23
N LYS A 119 -16.46 -10.73 -24.43
CA LYS A 119 -17.73 -11.33 -23.98
C LYS A 119 -18.36 -10.61 -22.78
N SER A 120 -17.67 -9.62 -22.20
CA SER A 120 -18.14 -8.85 -21.04
C SER A 120 -18.71 -7.47 -21.41
N LYS A 121 -18.83 -7.16 -22.71
CA LYS A 121 -19.67 -6.08 -23.25
C LYS A 121 -21.07 -6.62 -23.51
#